data_AF-A0A923VET4-F1
#
_entry.id   AF-A0A923VET4-F1
#
_cell.length_a   1.000
_cell.length_b   1.000
_cell.length_c   1.000
_cell.angle_alpha   90.00
_cell.angle_beta   90.00
_cell.angle_gamma   90.00
#
_symmetry.space_group_name_H-M   'P 1'
#
loop_
_entity.id
_entity.type
_entity.pdbx_description
1 polymer ?
#
loop_
_entity_poly.entity_id
_entity_poly.type
_entity_poly.pdbx_seq_one_letter_code
_entity_poly.pdbx_strand_id
1 'polypeptide(L)'
;MFYNARLACCFILLFFVAWGCNNNAEKHSEDTALEVPVTPVINYAVKQSFPHDAALFTEGLLVHNGQLFESTGSPQNLPLAKSMIGVINLQTGKFDEKIAL
;
A
#
# COMPACT_ATOMS: atom_id res chain seq x y z
N MET A 1 -6.49 -42.34 48.85
CA MET A 1 -7.76 -42.21 48.10
C MET A 1 -7.83 -40.92 47.26
N PHE A 2 -6.70 -40.35 46.81
CA PHE A 2 -6.68 -39.04 46.11
C PHE A 2 -6.06 -39.09 44.69
N TYR A 3 -5.51 -40.24 44.26
CA TYR A 3 -4.87 -40.40 42.95
C TYR A 3 -5.91 -40.65 41.83
N ASN A 4 -6.93 -41.43 42.13
CA ASN A 4 -8.02 -41.78 41.19
C ASN A 4 -8.87 -40.57 40.80
N ALA A 5 -8.98 -39.55 41.67
CA ALA A 5 -9.72 -38.32 41.39
C ALA A 5 -8.97 -37.38 40.43
N ARG A 6 -7.62 -37.37 40.44
CA ARG A 6 -6.81 -36.58 39.50
C ARG A 6 -6.69 -37.24 38.14
N LEU A 7 -6.58 -38.57 38.09
CA LEU A 7 -6.54 -39.34 36.84
C LEU A 7 -7.91 -39.36 36.12
N ALA A 8 -9.01 -39.40 36.87
CA ALA A 8 -10.36 -39.23 36.33
C ALA A 8 -10.61 -37.81 35.78
N CYS A 9 -10.06 -36.77 36.42
CA CYS A 9 -10.18 -35.39 35.96
C CYS A 9 -9.45 -35.16 34.61
N CYS A 10 -8.27 -35.79 34.41
CA CYS A 10 -7.58 -35.78 33.12
C CYS A 10 -8.35 -36.51 32.00
N PHE A 11 -9.02 -37.62 32.32
CA PHE A 11 -9.83 -38.35 31.34
C PHE A 11 -11.09 -37.59 30.92
N ILE A 12 -11.69 -36.82 31.83
CA ILE A 12 -12.85 -35.96 31.55
C ILE A 12 -12.46 -34.76 30.69
N LEU A 13 -11.29 -34.16 30.93
CA LEU A 13 -10.76 -33.06 30.10
C LEU A 13 -10.43 -33.49 28.67
N LEU A 14 -10.00 -34.73 28.45
CA LEU A 14 -9.71 -35.29 27.12
C LEU A 14 -10.97 -35.57 26.29
N PHE A 15 -12.12 -35.82 26.93
CA PHE A 15 -13.39 -36.11 26.24
C PHE A 15 -14.07 -34.84 25.69
N PHE A 16 -13.85 -33.67 26.31
CA PHE A 16 -14.43 -32.39 25.85
C PHE A 16 -13.78 -31.84 24.58
N VAL A 17 -12.56 -32.26 24.25
CA VAL A 17 -11.84 -31.80 23.04
C VAL A 17 -12.32 -32.53 21.77
N ALA A 18 -12.99 -33.68 21.91
CA ALA A 18 -13.42 -34.49 20.77
C ALA A 18 -14.80 -34.10 20.18
N TRP A 19 -15.54 -33.17 20.78
CA TRP A 19 -16.89 -32.76 20.31
C TRP A 19 -16.91 -31.37 19.65
N GLY A 20 -15.76 -30.89 19.18
CA GLY A 20 -15.67 -29.62 18.46
C GLY A 20 -15.59 -29.82 16.95
N CYS A 21 -16.75 -29.94 16.29
CA CYS A 21 -17.03 -29.45 14.91
C CYS A 21 -18.42 -29.93 14.47
N ASN A 22 -19.43 -29.06 14.56
CA ASN A 22 -20.69 -29.23 13.84
C ASN A 22 -20.69 -28.23 12.67
N ASN A 23 -20.25 -28.68 11.49
CA ASN A 23 -20.34 -27.88 10.27
C ASN A 23 -21.74 -28.00 9.69
N ASN A 24 -22.68 -27.23 10.21
CA ASN A 24 -23.88 -26.91 9.45
C ASN A 24 -23.44 -25.98 8.31
N ALA A 25 -23.39 -26.52 7.09
CA ALA A 25 -23.19 -25.71 5.90
C ALA A 25 -24.42 -24.82 5.72
N GLU A 26 -24.33 -23.56 6.15
CA GLU A 26 -25.33 -22.57 5.80
C GLU A 26 -25.28 -22.39 4.28
N LYS A 27 -26.39 -22.70 3.60
CA LYS A 27 -26.56 -22.36 2.20
C LYS A 27 -26.61 -20.84 2.10
N HIS A 28 -25.50 -20.24 1.68
CA HIS A 28 -25.45 -18.85 1.29
C HIS A 28 -26.49 -18.63 0.20
N SER A 29 -27.47 -17.79 0.48
CA SER A 29 -28.45 -17.36 -0.52
C SER A 29 -27.69 -16.75 -1.70
N GLU A 30 -28.11 -17.09 -2.92
CA GLU A 30 -27.72 -16.38 -4.13
C GLU A 30 -28.12 -14.91 -3.98
N ASP A 31 -27.19 -14.10 -3.51
CA ASP A 31 -27.25 -12.66 -3.70
C ASP A 31 -27.10 -12.44 -5.21
N THR A 32 -28.11 -11.84 -5.82
CA THR A 32 -28.08 -11.49 -7.24
C THR A 32 -27.00 -10.43 -7.38
N ALA A 33 -25.78 -10.87 -7.72
CA ALA A 33 -24.63 -10.01 -7.92
C ALA A 33 -24.98 -8.99 -9.01
N LEU A 34 -25.19 -7.74 -8.60
CA LEU A 34 -25.34 -6.62 -9.51
C LEU A 34 -24.10 -6.61 -10.42
N GLU A 35 -24.29 -6.69 -11.74
CA GLU A 35 -23.19 -6.52 -12.68
C GLU A 35 -22.62 -5.10 -12.53
N VAL A 36 -21.48 -5.00 -11.83
CA VAL A 36 -20.73 -3.75 -11.74
C VAL A 36 -20.00 -3.56 -13.07
N PRO A 37 -20.15 -2.41 -13.74
CA PRO A 37 -19.44 -2.15 -14.98
C PRO A 37 -17.92 -2.18 -14.74
N VAL A 38 -17.20 -2.87 -15.62
CA VAL A 38 -15.74 -2.97 -15.56
C VAL A 38 -15.13 -1.60 -15.87
N THR A 39 -14.24 -1.13 -15.00
CA THR A 39 -13.47 0.10 -15.23
C THR A 39 -12.57 -0.06 -16.47
N PRO A 40 -12.66 0.82 -17.48
CA PRO A 40 -11.82 0.74 -18.67
C PRO A 40 -10.33 0.95 -18.36
N VAL A 41 -9.47 0.25 -19.10
CA VAL A 41 -8.01 0.43 -19.04
C VAL A 41 -7.58 1.48 -20.05
N ILE A 42 -6.76 2.44 -19.62
CA ILE A 42 -6.16 3.47 -20.48
C ILE A 42 -4.76 3.01 -20.89
N ASN A 43 -4.55 2.76 -22.18
CA ASN A 43 -3.22 2.48 -22.73
C ASN A 43 -2.41 3.77 -22.89
N TYR A 44 -1.09 3.67 -22.79
CA TYR A 44 -0.18 4.80 -22.99
C TYR A 44 0.97 4.42 -23.93
N ALA A 45 1.60 5.44 -24.52
CA ALA A 45 2.84 5.32 -25.27
C ALA A 45 3.79 6.45 -24.86
N VAL A 46 5.08 6.13 -24.75
CA VAL A 46 6.10 7.13 -24.40
C VAL A 46 6.36 8.03 -25.61
N LYS A 47 6.02 9.31 -25.50
CA LYS A 47 6.25 10.31 -26.56
C LYS A 47 7.63 10.94 -26.48
N GLN A 48 8.11 11.18 -25.26
CA GLN A 48 9.41 11.77 -24.98
C GLN A 48 9.83 11.42 -23.55
N SER A 49 11.13 11.36 -23.31
CA SER A 49 11.73 11.19 -21.98
C SER A 49 12.64 12.38 -21.70
N PHE A 50 12.63 12.83 -20.44
CA PHE A 50 13.44 13.95 -19.97
C PHE A 50 14.31 13.47 -18.80
N PRO A 51 15.52 14.02 -18.64
CA PRO A 51 16.36 13.74 -17.48
C PRO A 51 15.67 14.20 -16.18
N HIS A 52 15.83 13.43 -15.11
CA HIS A 52 15.37 13.74 -13.76
C HIS A 52 16.47 13.35 -12.76
N ASP A 53 16.68 14.17 -11.73
CA ASP A 53 17.66 13.90 -10.69
C ASP A 53 17.06 12.95 -9.65
N ALA A 54 17.61 11.73 -9.57
CA ALA A 54 17.14 10.69 -8.68
C ALA A 54 17.32 11.02 -7.17
N ALA A 55 18.05 12.09 -6.83
CA ALA A 55 18.10 12.59 -5.45
C ALA A 55 16.85 13.41 -5.06
N LEU A 56 16.03 13.82 -6.04
CA LEU A 56 14.78 14.56 -5.81
C LEU A 56 13.63 13.57 -5.60
N PHE A 57 13.29 13.33 -4.33
CA PHE A 57 12.19 12.44 -3.99
C PHE A 57 10.84 13.13 -4.23
N THR A 58 10.23 12.91 -5.40
CA THR A 58 9.01 13.61 -5.84
C THR A 58 7.80 13.36 -4.93
N GLU A 59 7.26 14.43 -4.34
CA GLU A 59 6.05 14.41 -3.51
C GLU A 59 4.96 15.36 -4.05
N GLY A 60 5.26 16.14 -5.08
CA GLY A 60 4.30 16.95 -5.81
C GLY A 60 4.85 17.37 -7.17
N LEU A 61 4.00 17.37 -8.20
CA LEU A 61 4.39 17.66 -9.58
C LEU A 61 3.32 18.52 -10.27
N LEU A 62 3.70 19.67 -10.80
CA LEU A 62 2.78 20.58 -11.50
C LEU A 62 3.42 21.12 -12.79
N VAL A 63 2.68 21.04 -13.89
CA VAL A 63 3.01 21.78 -15.12
C VAL A 63 2.09 22.99 -15.22
N HIS A 64 2.66 24.18 -15.17
CA HIS A 64 1.89 25.43 -15.27
C HIS A 64 2.68 26.48 -16.04
N ASN A 65 2.01 27.16 -16.98
CA ASN A 65 2.61 28.19 -17.84
C ASN A 65 3.93 27.77 -18.51
N GLY A 66 4.00 26.51 -18.96
CA GLY A 66 5.20 25.97 -19.62
C GLY A 66 6.36 25.65 -18.69
N GLN A 67 6.18 25.74 -17.37
CA GLN A 67 7.18 25.39 -16.37
C GLN A 67 6.79 24.11 -15.62
N LEU A 68 7.79 23.32 -15.26
CA LEU A 68 7.65 22.14 -14.41
C LEU A 68 8.04 22.53 -12.98
N PHE A 69 7.09 22.46 -12.06
CA PHE A 69 7.30 22.68 -10.63
C PHE A 69 7.29 21.32 -9.92
N GLU A 70 8.19 21.17 -8.95
CA GLU A 70 8.30 19.95 -8.15
C GLU A 70 8.45 20.30 -6.67
N SER A 71 7.68 19.59 -5.84
CA SER A 71 7.91 19.47 -4.41
C SER A 71 8.62 18.16 -4.15
N THR A 72 9.70 18.20 -3.38
CA THR A 72 10.49 17.03 -3.00
C THR A 72 10.35 16.73 -1.52
N GLY A 73 10.63 15.49 -1.12
CA GLY A 73 10.66 15.02 0.26
C GLY A 73 12.05 14.57 0.73
N SER A 74 12.16 14.30 2.03
CA SER A 74 13.40 13.84 2.69
C SER A 74 13.15 12.60 3.55
N PRO A 75 12.85 11.44 2.95
CA PRO A 75 12.58 10.23 3.72
C PRO A 75 13.87 9.68 4.35
N GLN A 76 13.75 9.05 5.51
CA GLN A 76 14.90 8.63 6.33
C GLN A 76 15.81 7.61 5.63
N ASN A 77 15.28 6.84 4.68
CA ASN A 77 16.03 5.84 3.89
C ASN A 77 16.78 6.44 2.69
N LEU A 78 16.60 7.74 2.39
CA LEU A 78 17.32 8.45 1.33
C LEU A 78 18.02 9.68 1.92
N PRO A 79 19.22 9.51 2.52
CA PRO A 79 19.90 10.58 3.26
C PRO A 79 20.32 11.79 2.39
N LEU A 80 20.34 11.62 1.07
CA LEU A 80 20.65 12.70 0.12
C LEU A 80 19.41 13.47 -0.33
N ALA A 81 18.20 12.93 -0.11
CA ALA A 81 16.96 13.57 -0.49
C ALA A 81 16.60 14.67 0.53
N LYS A 82 16.13 15.80 0.01
CA LYS A 82 15.78 16.99 0.81
C LYS A 82 14.36 17.43 0.49
N SER A 83 13.65 17.94 1.50
CA SER A 83 12.33 18.53 1.31
C SER A 83 12.48 19.96 0.77
N MET A 84 12.06 20.19 -0.48
CA MET A 84 12.27 21.46 -1.19
C MET A 84 11.11 21.71 -2.16
N ILE A 85 10.94 22.96 -2.59
CA ILE A 85 10.06 23.34 -3.71
C ILE A 85 10.91 24.08 -4.74
N GLY A 86 10.79 23.68 -6.01
CA GLY A 86 11.59 24.28 -7.07
C GLY A 86 10.99 24.15 -8.46
N VAL A 87 11.73 24.68 -9.43
CA VAL A 87 11.41 24.62 -10.86
C VAL A 87 12.42 23.72 -11.55
N ILE A 88 11.97 22.83 -12.42
CA ILE A 88 12.83 21.97 -13.23
C ILE A 88 12.98 22.56 -14.63
N ASN A 89 14.23 22.67 -15.09
CA ASN A 89 14.49 22.83 -16.51
C ASN A 89 14.21 21.50 -17.22
N LEU A 90 13.15 21.45 -18.03
CA LEU A 90 12.69 20.19 -18.64
C LEU A 90 13.74 19.56 -19.58
N GLN A 91 14.53 20.37 -20.30
CA GLN A 91 15.53 19.86 -21.23
C GLN A 91 16.73 19.24 -20.53
N THR A 92 17.16 19.80 -19.39
CA THR A 92 18.40 19.39 -18.70
C THR A 92 18.14 18.58 -17.43
N GLY A 93 16.93 18.60 -16.88
CA GLY A 93 16.58 17.95 -15.61
C GLY A 93 17.12 18.70 -14.40
N LYS A 94 17.73 19.88 -14.61
CA LYS A 94 18.31 20.67 -13.53
C LYS A 94 17.19 21.27 -12.67
N PHE A 95 17.28 21.03 -11.38
CA PHE A 95 16.44 21.64 -10.36
C PHE A 95 16.96 23.01 -9.93
N ASP A 96 16.07 23.99 -9.91
CA ASP A 96 16.30 25.35 -9.42
C ASP A 96 15.45 25.53 -8.15
N GLU A 97 16.10 25.32 -7.00
CA GLU A 97 15.50 25.45 -5.68
C GLU A 97 14.91 26.84 -5.48
N LYS A 98 13.66 26.90 -4.99
CA LYS A 98 13.00 28.15 -4.60
C LYS A 98 12.80 28.25 -3.10
N ILE A 99 12.53 27.12 -2.46
CA ILE A 99 12.28 27.03 -1.02
C ILE A 99 12.87 25.71 -0.52
N ALA A 100 13.63 25.75 0.57
CA ALA A 100 13.97 24.58 1.38
C ALA A 100 13.03 24.51 2.60
N LEU A 101 12.60 23.29 2.97
CA LEU A 101 11.62 23.03 4.04
C LEU A 101 12.27 22.36 5.26
#